data_AF-A0A9E5UIG8-F1
#
_entry.id   AF-A0A9E5UIG8-F1
#
_cell.length_a   1.000
_cell.length_b   1.000
_cell.length_c   1.000
_cell.angle_alpha   90.00
_cell.angle_beta   90.00
_cell.angle_gamma   90.00
#
_symmetry.space_group_name_H-M   'P 1'
#
loop_
_entity.id
_entity.type
_entity.pdbx_description
1 polymer ?
#
loop_
_entity_poly.entity_id
_entity_poly.type
_entity_poly.pdbx_seq_one_letter_code
_entity_poly.pdbx_strand_id
1 'polypeptide(L)' 'LNQQEKTYKPPVREFVALHLLDNLGAQRIRLLLQSVEHPQLIFRLERYELESIRGIGPKTAQEVLSFNEWDEVDRIL' A
#
# COMPACT_ATOMS: atom_id res chain seq x y z
N LEU A 1 32.27 2.79 12.67
CA LEU A 1 30.97 2.21 12.25
C LEU A 1 30.23 3.29 11.49
N ASN A 2 30.30 3.26 10.16
CA ASN A 2 29.72 4.28 9.30
C ASN A 2 28.21 3.99 9.22
N GLN A 3 27.40 4.74 9.99
CA GLN A 3 25.96 4.72 9.82
C GLN A 3 25.68 5.51 8.54
N GLN A 4 25.67 4.83 7.40
CA GLN A 4 25.00 5.37 6.23
C GLN A 4 23.54 5.53 6.63
N GLU A 5 23.13 6.77 6.89
CA GLU A 5 21.73 7.17 6.94
C GLU A 5 21.11 6.66 5.65
N LYS A 6 20.39 5.52 5.74
CA LYS A 6 19.50 5.09 4.67
C LYS A 6 18.54 6.25 4.50
N THR A 7 18.71 7.02 3.43
CA THR A 7 17.78 8.07 3.03
C THR A 7 16.48 7.36 2.68
N TYR A 8 15.68 7.07 3.71
CA TYR A 8 14.38 6.47 3.55
C TYR A 8 13.51 7.54 2.92
N LYS A 9 13.42 7.52 1.59
CA LYS A 9 12.43 8.32 0.90
C LYS A 9 11.08 7.83 1.43
N PRO A 10 10.26 8.71 2.02
CA PRO A 10 8.94 8.32 2.45
C PRO A 10 8.21 7.69 1.25
N PRO A 11 7.40 6.64 1.43
CA PRO A 11 6.72 5.93 0.36
C PRO A 11 5.50 6.74 -0.10
N VAL A 12 5.71 8.02 -0.44
CA VAL A 12 4.66 8.99 -0.76
C VAL A 12 3.80 8.48 -1.91
N ARG A 13 4.44 7.86 -2.91
CA ARG A 13 3.76 7.28 -4.07
C ARG A 13 2.76 6.20 -3.67
N GLU A 14 3.16 5.25 -2.83
CA GLU A 14 2.28 4.19 -2.35
C GLU A 14 1.21 4.72 -1.40
N PHE A 15 1.53 5.75 -0.61
CA PHE A 15 0.52 6.43 0.21
C PHE A 15 -0.56 7.07 -0.65
N VAL A 16 -0.21 7.80 -1.70
CA VAL A 16 -1.18 8.40 -2.62
C VAL A 16 -2.01 7.30 -3.29
N ALA A 17 -1.37 6.25 -3.80
CA ALA A 17 -2.06 5.10 -4.38
C ALA A 17 -3.11 4.47 -3.43
N LEU A 18 -2.75 4.27 -2.15
CA LEU A 18 -3.66 3.73 -1.15
C LEU A 18 -4.83 4.69 -0.83
N HIS A 19 -4.65 6.00 -0.95
CA HIS A 19 -5.73 6.98 -0.75
C HIS A 19 -6.65 7.11 -1.97
N LEU A 20 -6.20 6.72 -3.16
CA LEU A 20 -7.04 6.66 -4.36
C LEU A 20 -7.96 5.43 -4.36
N LEU A 21 -7.68 4.43 -3.54
CA LEU A 21 -8.56 3.27 -3.39
C LEU A 21 -9.87 3.67 -2.70
N ASP A 22 -10.97 3.50 -3.42
CA ASP A 22 -12.32 3.69 -2.87
C ASP A 22 -12.50 2.88 -1.58
N ASN A 23 -13.12 3.48 -0.57
CA ASN A 23 -13.46 2.82 0.70
C ASN A 23 -12.28 2.26 1.52
N LEU A 24 -11.03 2.65 1.22
CA LEU A 24 -9.88 2.28 2.04
C LEU A 24 -9.62 3.30 3.15
N GLY A 25 -10.36 3.18 4.26
CA GLY A 25 -10.16 4.06 5.42
C GLY A 25 -8.76 3.94 6.03
N ALA A 26 -8.32 5.00 6.73
CA ALA A 26 -6.98 5.12 7.30
C ALA A 26 -6.54 3.92 8.18
N GLN A 27 -7.49 3.26 8.86
CA GLN A 27 -7.19 2.05 9.63
C GLN A 27 -6.72 0.89 8.74
N ARG A 28 -7.35 0.67 7.58
CA ARG A 28 -6.97 -0.40 6.64
C ARG A 28 -5.66 -0.07 5.93
N ILE A 29 -5.47 1.20 5.55
CA ILE A 29 -4.19 1.70 5.03
C ILE A 29 -3.07 1.38 6.02
N ARG A 30 -3.27 1.69 7.31
CA ARG A 30 -2.30 1.38 8.36
C ARG A 30 -2.02 -0.12 8.46
N LEU A 31 -3.05 -0.97 8.42
CA LEU A 31 -2.87 -2.42 8.50
C LEU A 31 -2.05 -2.96 7.31
N LEU A 32 -2.32 -2.50 6.09
CA LEU A 32 -1.55 -2.88 4.90
C LEU A 32 -0.09 -2.45 5.03
N LEU A 33 0.17 -1.20 5.43
CA LEU A 33 1.53 -0.69 5.63
C LEU A 33 2.31 -1.44 6.71
N GLN A 34 1.63 -1.93 7.76
CA GLN A 34 2.24 -2.72 8.82
C GLN A 34 2.45 -4.19 8.44
N SER A 35 1.80 -4.67 7.38
CA SER A 35 1.86 -6.07 6.96
C SER A 35 3.07 -6.42 6.08
N VAL A 36 3.79 -5.41 5.57
CA VAL A 36 4.91 -5.58 4.65
C VAL A 36 6.13 -4.77 5.09
N GLU A 37 7.32 -5.22 4.70
CA GLU A 37 8.57 -4.48 4.96
C GLU A 37 8.67 -3.19 4.13
N HIS A 38 8.11 -3.21 2.92
CA HIS A 38 8.14 -2.10 1.97
C HIS A 38 6.75 -1.85 1.38
N PRO A 39 6.19 -0.63 1.42
CA PRO A 39 4.84 -0.37 0.92
C PRO A 39 4.61 -0.72 -0.54
N GLN A 40 5.67 -0.71 -1.36
CA GLN A 40 5.63 -1.14 -2.77
C GLN A 40 5.15 -2.59 -2.92
N LEU A 41 5.35 -3.42 -1.90
CA LEU A 41 4.94 -4.82 -1.91
C LEU A 41 3.43 -4.99 -1.80
N ILE A 42 2.69 -4.02 -1.24
CA ILE A 42 1.23 -4.12 -1.06
C ILE A 42 0.53 -4.42 -2.39
N PHE A 43 0.94 -3.74 -3.46
CA PHE A 43 0.37 -3.89 -4.81
C PHE A 43 0.93 -5.10 -5.58
N ARG A 44 1.73 -5.94 -4.92
CA ARG A 44 2.29 -7.20 -5.46
C ARG A 44 1.81 -8.43 -4.70
N LEU A 45 1.08 -8.25 -3.61
CA LEU A 45 0.52 -9.34 -2.82
C LEU A 45 -0.57 -10.07 -3.61
N GLU A 46 -0.63 -11.37 -3.46
CA GLU A 46 -1.71 -12.20 -3.96
C GLU A 46 -2.97 -12.04 -3.10
N ARG A 47 -4.14 -12.41 -3.65
CA ARG A 47 -5.42 -12.33 -2.92
C ARG A 47 -5.37 -12.96 -1.54
N TYR A 48 -4.83 -14.18 -1.46
CA TYR A 48 -4.81 -14.93 -0.20
C TYR A 48 -3.91 -14.27 0.85
N GLU A 49 -2.85 -13.57 0.42
CA GLU A 49 -1.95 -12.83 1.31
C GLU A 49 -2.64 -11.60 1.87
N LEU A 50 -3.34 -10.85 1.01
CA LEU A 50 -4.14 -9.70 1.43
C LEU A 50 -5.24 -10.10 2.42
N GLU A 51 -5.99 -11.18 2.13
CA GLU A 51 -7.07 -11.67 2.99
C GLU A 51 -6.56 -12.32 4.29
N SER A 52 -5.28 -12.70 4.37
CA SER A 52 -4.65 -13.17 5.61
C SER A 52 -4.40 -12.04 6.61
N ILE A 53 -4.38 -10.78 6.16
CA ILE A 53 -4.18 -9.61 7.01
C ILE A 53 -5.48 -9.36 7.78
N ARG A 54 -5.43 -9.51 9.12
CA ARG A 54 -6.59 -9.28 9.98
C ARG A 54 -7.16 -7.86 9.76
N GLY A 55 -8.41 -7.80 9.32
CA GLY A 55 -9.12 -6.54 9.02
C GLY A 55 -9.15 -6.15 7.54
N ILE A 56 -8.49 -6.93 6.69
CA ILE A 56 -8.57 -6.84 5.23
C ILE A 56 -9.49 -7.95 4.75
N GLY A 57 -10.69 -7.58 4.29
CA GLY A 57 -11.66 -8.51 3.74
C GLY A 57 -11.57 -8.61 2.22
N PRO A 58 -12.34 -9.53 1.60
CA PRO A 58 -12.29 -9.78 0.15
C PRO A 58 -12.53 -8.54 -0.71
N LYS A 59 -13.38 -7.60 -0.27
CA LYS A 59 -13.62 -6.34 -0.97
C LYS A 59 -12.35 -5.48 -1.05
N THR A 60 -11.67 -5.29 0.08
CA THR A 60 -10.44 -4.49 0.12
C THR A 60 -9.30 -5.19 -0.60
N ALA A 61 -9.18 -6.51 -0.47
CA ALA A 61 -8.23 -7.28 -1.25
C ALA A 61 -8.47 -7.09 -2.75
N GLN A 62 -9.73 -7.14 -3.21
CA GLN A 62 -10.09 -6.89 -4.59
C GLN A 62 -9.71 -5.47 -5.04
N GLU A 63 -10.02 -4.44 -4.25
CA GLU A 63 -9.69 -3.04 -4.55
C GLU A 63 -8.18 -2.86 -4.77
N VAL A 64 -7.35 -3.39 -3.86
CA VAL A 64 -5.88 -3.37 -3.97
C VAL A 64 -5.39 -4.10 -5.21
N LEU A 65 -5.91 -5.30 -5.49
CA LEU A 65 -5.52 -6.10 -6.66
C LEU A 65 -5.92 -5.46 -7.99
N SER A 66 -7.04 -4.74 -8.02
CA SER A 66 -7.52 -4.05 -9.23
C SER A 66 -6.86 -2.69 -9.46
N PHE A 67 -6.04 -2.21 -8.54
CA PHE A 67 -5.44 -0.88 -8.64
C PHE A 67 -4.52 -0.75 -9.86
N ASN A 68 -4.83 0.21 -10.73
CA ASN A 68 -4.04 0.50 -11.93
C ASN A 68 -3.88 2.00 -12.21
N GLU A 69 -4.29 2.88 -11.29
CA GLU A 69 -4.28 4.35 -11.47
C GLU A 69 -2.91 4.98 -11.17
N TRP A 70 -1.82 4.33 -11.57
CA TRP A 70 -0.46 4.81 -11.32
C TRP A 70 -0.16 6.13 -12.04
N ASP A 71 -0.75 6.37 -13.20
CA ASP A 71 -0.63 7.64 -13.92
C ASP A 71 -1.26 8.82 -13.14
N GLU A 72 -2.31 8.55 -12.34
CA GLU A 72 -2.91 9.57 -11.47
C GLU A 72 -1.99 9.88 -10.30
N VAL A 73 -1.43 8.84 -9.69
CA VAL A 73 -0.44 8.97 -8.62
C VAL A 73 0.73 9.83 -9.08
N ASP A 74 1.26 9.57 -10.27
CA ASP A 74 2.40 10.29 -10.81
C ASP A 74 2.05 11.73 -11.22
N ARG A 75 0.77 12.07 -11.44
CA ARG A 75 0.30 13.45 -11.65
C ARG A 75 0.21 14.26 -10.35
N ILE A 76 -0.10 13.60 -9.24
CA ILE A 76 -0.26 14.23 -7.91
C ILE A 76 1.10 14.65 -7.31
N LEU A 77 2.18 13.94 -7.68
CA LEU A 77 3.55 14.16 -7.18
C LEU A 77 4.37 15.14 -8.03
#